data_AF-A0A2R8ZPN6-F1
#
_entry.id   AF-A0A2R8ZPN6-F1
#
_cell.length_a   1.000
_cell.length_b   1.000
_cell.length_c   1.000
_cell.angle_alpha   90.00
_cell.angle_beta   90.00
_cell.angle_gamma   90.00
#
_symmetry.space_group_name_H-M   'P 1'
#
loop_
_entity.id
_entity.type
_entity.pdbx_description
1 polymer ?
#
loop_
_entity_poly.entity_id
_entity_poly.type
_entity_poly.pdbx_seq_one_letter_code
_entity_poly.pdbx_strand_id
1 'polypeptide(L)'
;MGGSALNQGVLERDDAPGQSLYERLSQRMLDISGDRGVLKDVIREGAGDLVAPDASVLVKYSGYLEHLDRPFYSNYFRKTPRLMKLGEGKFRVGAGEEGIV
;
A
#
# COMPACT_ATOMS: atom_id res chain seq x y z
N MET A 1 -21.48 -7.49 -42.84
CA MET A 1 -22.26 -6.79 -41.79
C MET A 1 -22.10 -7.55 -40.50
N GLY A 2 -21.80 -6.86 -39.40
CA GLY A 2 -21.77 -7.45 -38.05
C GLY A 2 -20.38 -7.58 -37.42
N GLY A 3 -19.64 -6.47 -37.28
CA GLY A 3 -18.57 -6.38 -36.29
C GLY A 3 -19.19 -6.10 -34.91
N SER A 4 -18.78 -6.83 -33.88
CA SER A 4 -19.26 -6.63 -32.51
C SER A 4 -18.11 -6.56 -31.51
N ALA A 5 -17.96 -5.34 -30.98
CA ALA A 5 -17.50 -4.96 -29.64
C ALA A 5 -16.20 -5.57 -29.09
N LEU A 6 -15.09 -4.87 -29.35
CA LEU A 6 -13.99 -4.81 -28.39
C LEU A 6 -14.46 -3.98 -27.18
N ASN A 7 -14.48 -4.59 -26.00
CA ASN A 7 -14.76 -3.93 -24.72
C ASN A 7 -13.62 -2.94 -24.40
N GLN A 8 -13.77 -1.72 -24.90
CA GLN A 8 -12.94 -0.57 -24.59
C GLN A 8 -13.44 0.08 -23.29
N GLY A 9 -13.19 -0.58 -22.16
CA GLY A 9 -13.38 0.02 -20.83
C GLY A 9 -12.17 0.85 -20.44
N VAL A 10 -11.86 1.90 -21.20
CA VAL A 10 -10.88 2.91 -20.75
C VAL A 10 -11.56 3.67 -19.62
N LEU A 11 -11.09 3.46 -18.39
CA LEU A 11 -11.39 4.34 -17.28
C LEU A 11 -10.68 5.67 -17.54
N GLU A 12 -11.25 6.51 -18.39
CA GLU A 12 -10.96 7.94 -18.41
C GLU A 12 -11.50 8.50 -17.09
N ARG A 13 -10.66 8.47 -16.05
CA ARG A 13 -10.88 9.27 -14.85
C ARG A 13 -10.21 10.61 -15.09
N ASP A 14 -10.89 11.68 -14.71
CA ASP A 14 -10.41 13.06 -14.79
C ASP A 14 -9.03 13.21 -14.13
N ASP A 15 -7.98 13.05 -14.93
CA ASP A 15 -6.61 13.32 -14.53
C ASP A 15 -6.42 14.85 -14.54
N ALA A 16 -6.56 15.48 -13.38
CA ALA A 16 -6.20 16.89 -13.24
C ALA A 16 -4.70 17.04 -13.59
N PRO A 17 -4.32 17.96 -14.50
CA PRO A 17 -2.94 18.11 -14.91
C PRO A 17 -2.07 18.47 -13.70
N GLY A 18 -1.07 17.62 -13.41
CA GLY A 18 -0.08 17.84 -12.34
C GLY A 18 -0.12 16.85 -11.18
N GLN A 19 -1.07 15.91 -11.11
CA GLN A 19 -1.11 14.93 -10.01
C GLN A 19 -0.09 13.80 -10.17
N SER A 20 0.57 13.46 -9.06
CA SER A 20 1.51 12.34 -8.97
C SER A 20 0.80 10.99 -9.07
N LEU A 21 1.54 9.92 -9.37
CA LEU A 21 0.97 8.56 -9.42
C LEU A 21 0.45 8.15 -8.04
N TYR A 22 1.18 8.49 -6.98
CA TYR A 22 0.78 8.16 -5.61
C TYR A 22 -0.39 9.02 -5.13
N GLU A 23 -0.49 10.28 -5.58
CA GLU A 23 -1.66 11.11 -5.33
C GLU A 23 -2.93 10.53 -5.95
N ARG A 24 -2.87 10.10 -7.22
CA ARG A 24 -4.00 9.45 -7.91
C ARG A 24 -4.37 8.13 -7.24
N LEU A 25 -3.38 7.34 -6.83
CA LEU A 25 -3.61 6.11 -6.07
C LEU A 25 -4.32 6.40 -4.74
N SER A 26 -3.93 7.47 -4.04
CA SER A 26 -4.47 7.85 -2.73
C SER A 26 -5.98 8.09 -2.74
N GLN A 27 -6.55 8.48 -3.87
CA GLN A 27 -7.98 8.84 -4.00
C GLN A 27 -8.92 7.65 -3.79
N ARG A 28 -8.44 6.42 -3.99
CA ARG A 28 -9.24 5.20 -3.81
C ARG A 28 -8.95 4.45 -2.51
N MET A 29 -8.03 4.95 -1.69
CA MET A 29 -7.57 4.27 -0.47
C MET A 29 -8.33 4.75 0.76
N LEU A 30 -8.53 3.86 1.73
CA LEU A 30 -9.12 4.18 3.02
C LEU A 30 -8.09 4.88 3.91
N ASP A 31 -8.45 6.03 4.47
CA ASP A 31 -7.68 6.66 5.54
C ASP A 31 -7.93 5.94 6.87
N ILE A 32 -6.89 5.33 7.42
CA ILE A 32 -6.96 4.60 8.69
C ILE A 32 -6.37 5.40 9.87
N SER A 33 -5.76 6.55 9.58
CA SER A 33 -5.13 7.45 10.54
C SER A 33 -6.00 8.67 10.87
N GLY A 34 -6.83 9.11 9.92
CA GLY A 34 -7.70 10.30 10.04
C GLY A 34 -7.05 11.61 9.58
N ASP A 35 -5.74 11.61 9.32
CA ASP A 35 -4.95 12.75 8.83
C ASP A 35 -4.39 12.52 7.41
N ARG A 36 -4.81 11.43 6.75
CA ARG A 36 -4.28 10.91 5.48
C ARG A 36 -2.78 10.56 5.48
N GLY A 37 -2.11 10.49 6.62
CA GLY A 37 -0.71 10.07 6.73
C GLY A 37 -0.52 8.58 6.44
N VAL A 38 -1.54 7.76 6.69
CA VAL A 38 -1.57 6.32 6.38
C VAL A 38 -2.85 5.96 5.65
N LEU A 39 -2.70 5.59 4.38
CA LEU A 39 -3.79 5.15 3.51
C LEU A 39 -3.66 3.66 3.21
N LYS A 40 -4.79 2.95 3.16
CA LYS A 40 -4.84 1.49 2.96
C LYS A 40 -5.80 1.10 1.82
N ASP A 41 -5.34 0.19 0.96
CA ASP A 41 -6.16 -0.55 0.00
C ASP A 41 -6.01 -2.05 0.27
N VAL A 42 -7.11 -2.80 0.31
CA VAL A 42 -7.09 -4.24 0.58
C VAL A 42 -7.10 -4.99 -0.74
N ILE A 43 -5.93 -5.49 -1.14
CA ILE A 43 -5.79 -6.25 -2.39
C ILE A 43 -6.33 -7.69 -2.24
N ARG A 44 -6.22 -8.26 -1.03
CA ARG A 44 -6.74 -9.60 -0.70
C ARG A 44 -7.16 -9.65 0.76
N GLU A 45 -8.41 -10.05 0.99
CA GLU A 45 -8.94 -10.20 2.33
C GLU A 45 -8.23 -11.31 3.12
N GLY A 46 -8.07 -11.06 4.42
CA GLY A 46 -7.67 -12.06 5.40
C GLY A 46 -8.88 -12.76 6.01
N ALA A 47 -8.63 -13.62 6.99
CA ALA A 47 -9.67 -14.24 7.80
C ALA A 47 -9.25 -14.27 9.27
N GLY A 48 -10.24 -14.34 10.16
CA GLY A 48 -10.02 -14.33 11.61
C GLY A 48 -10.06 -12.93 12.21
N ASP A 49 -9.61 -12.84 13.46
CA ASP A 49 -9.69 -11.62 14.26
C ASP A 49 -8.63 -10.59 13.88
N LEU A 50 -8.85 -9.34 14.32
CA LEU A 50 -7.87 -8.29 14.20
C LEU A 50 -6.61 -8.61 15.01
N VAL A 51 -5.46 -8.21 14.46
CA VAL A 51 -4.17 -8.40 15.12
C VAL A 51 -4.10 -7.53 16.39
N ALA A 52 -3.76 -8.14 17.52
CA ALA A 52 -3.59 -7.42 18.78
C ALA A 52 -2.45 -6.38 18.71
N PRO A 53 -2.57 -5.22 19.39
CA PRO A 53 -1.61 -4.11 19.28
C PRO A 53 -0.15 -4.47 19.61
N ASP A 54 0.07 -5.46 20.47
CA ASP A 54 1.37 -5.92 20.93
C ASP A 54 1.73 -7.32 20.39
N ALA A 55 1.02 -7.82 19.38
CA ALA A 55 1.28 -9.15 18.84
C ALA A 55 2.68 -9.25 18.18
N SER A 56 3.19 -10.49 18.12
CA SER A 56 4.31 -10.83 17.24
C SER A 56 3.76 -11.33 15.91
N VAL A 57 4.12 -10.68 14.80
CA VAL A 57 3.59 -10.96 13.46
C VAL A 57 4.69 -11.45 12.51
N LEU A 58 4.31 -12.35 11.59
CA LEU A 58 5.15 -12.77 10.48
C LEU A 58 4.71 -12.04 9.21
N VAL A 59 5.62 -11.26 8.61
CA VAL A 59 5.25 -10.34 7.53
C VAL A 59 6.14 -10.48 6.31
N LYS A 60 5.52 -10.44 5.12
CA LYS A 60 6.18 -10.18 3.85
C LYS A 60 5.81 -8.78 3.35
N TYR A 61 6.80 -7.98 2.99
CA TYR A 61 6.60 -6.62 2.50
C TYR A 61 7.67 -6.19 1.48
N SER A 62 7.30 -5.20 0.68
CA SER A 62 8.16 -4.46 -0.24
C SER A 62 7.82 -2.98 -0.12
N GLY A 63 8.83 -2.13 0.06
CA GLY A 63 8.69 -0.68 0.11
C GLY A 63 9.14 -0.06 -1.20
N TYR A 64 8.33 0.87 -1.73
CA TYR A 64 8.59 1.59 -2.97
C TYR A 64 8.59 3.10 -2.68
N LEU A 65 9.40 3.83 -3.46
CA LEU A 65 9.35 5.29 -3.52
C LEU A 65 8.75 5.68 -4.86
N GLU A 66 8.10 6.84 -4.90
CA GLU A 66 7.58 7.37 -6.15
C GLU A 66 8.73 7.57 -7.16
N HIS A 67 8.47 7.26 -8.43
CA HIS A 67 9.42 7.26 -9.54
C HIS A 67 10.50 6.16 -9.54
N LEU A 68 10.53 5.27 -8.54
CA LEU A 68 11.39 4.08 -8.57
C LEU A 68 10.60 2.83 -8.98
N ASP A 69 11.07 2.14 -10.02
CA ASP A 69 10.50 0.90 -10.54
C ASP A 69 10.85 -0.33 -9.67
N ARG A 70 11.84 -0.17 -8.78
CA ARG A 70 12.33 -1.22 -7.88
C ARG A 70 12.10 -0.84 -6.42
N PRO A 71 11.86 -1.83 -5.54
CA PRO A 71 11.71 -1.56 -4.13
C PRO A 71 13.03 -1.07 -3.54
N PHE A 72 12.99 -0.02 -2.70
CA PHE A 72 14.16 0.38 -1.92
C PHE A 72 14.50 -0.67 -0.85
N TYR A 73 13.49 -1.44 -0.41
CA TYR A 73 13.65 -2.59 0.47
C TYR A 73 12.58 -3.65 0.20
N SER A 74 12.94 -4.92 0.19
CA SER A 74 11.96 -6.02 0.14
C SER A 74 12.46 -7.24 0.92
N ASN A 75 11.54 -7.90 1.65
CA ASN A 75 11.78 -9.22 2.24
C ASN A 75 10.97 -10.33 1.55
N TYR A 76 10.22 -10.00 0.50
CA TYR A 76 9.26 -10.90 -0.14
C TYR A 76 9.89 -12.21 -0.63
N PHE A 77 11.11 -12.10 -1.19
CA PHE A 77 11.89 -13.21 -1.74
C PHE A 77 12.64 -14.04 -0.68
N ARG A 78 12.62 -13.62 0.60
CA ARG A 78 13.25 -14.42 1.66
C ARG A 78 12.41 -15.66 1.94
N LYS A 79 13.08 -16.79 2.16
CA LYS A 79 12.44 -18.08 2.48
C LYS A 79 11.62 -17.98 3.76
N THR A 80 12.17 -17.33 4.78
CA THR A 80 11.52 -17.14 6.08
C THR A 80 10.98 -15.71 6.20
N PRO A 81 9.67 -15.53 6.45
CA PRO A 81 9.10 -14.22 6.77
C PRO A 81 9.78 -13.60 7.99
N ARG A 82 9.79 -12.27 8.05
CA ARG A 82 10.36 -11.58 9.20
C ARG A 82 9.38 -11.63 10.37
N LEU A 83 9.84 -12.08 11.54
CA LEU A 83 9.10 -11.95 12.79
C LEU A 83 9.30 -10.54 13.35
N MET A 84 8.20 -9.85 13.65
CA MET A 84 8.18 -8.45 14.08
C MET A 84 7.26 -8.30 15.28
N LYS A 85 7.72 -7.67 16.36
CA LYS A 85 6.93 -7.35 17.54
C LYS A 85 6.28 -5.98 17.35
N LEU A 86 4.94 -5.94 17.43
CA LEU A 86 4.16 -4.70 17.36
C LEU A 86 4.19 -3.96 18.72
N GLY A 87 3.86 -2.68 18.71
CA GLY A 87 3.77 -1.84 19.92
C GLY A 87 5.11 -1.33 20.47
N GLU A 88 6.25 -1.77 19.97
CA GLU A 88 7.59 -1.34 20.45
C GLU A 88 8.17 -0.12 19.72
N GLY A 89 7.44 0.49 18.78
CA GLY A 89 7.91 1.65 18.00
C GLY A 89 9.05 1.37 17.01
N LYS A 90 9.52 0.12 16.90
CA LYS A 90 10.58 -0.33 15.97
C LYS A 90 10.14 -0.36 14.51
N PHE A 91 8.83 -0.33 14.26
CA PHE A 91 8.23 -0.39 12.94
C PHE A 91 7.13 0.65 12.88
N ARG A 92 7.20 1.55 11.90
CA ARG A 92 6.21 2.59 11.69
C ARG A 92 5.71 2.51 10.24
N VAL A 93 4.51 3.01 10.04
CA VAL A 93 3.89 3.17 8.73
C VAL A 93 3.44 4.63 8.67
N GLY A 94 3.78 5.32 7.59
CA GLY A 94 3.54 6.75 7.44
C GLY A 94 4.81 7.59 7.61
N ALA A 95 4.75 8.85 7.17
CA ALA A 95 5.84 9.79 7.35
C ALA A 95 5.87 10.27 8.81
N GLY A 96 7.01 10.12 9.48
CA GLY A 96 7.32 10.89 10.68
C GLY A 96 8.03 12.19 10.32
N GLU A 97 8.28 13.06 11.30
CA GLU A 97 9.07 14.29 11.12
C GLU A 97 10.49 14.04 10.54
N GLU A 98 10.97 12.79 10.60
CA GLU A 98 12.28 12.35 10.09
C GLU A 98 12.20 11.46 8.82
N GLY A 99 11.03 11.39 8.15
CA GLY A 99 10.84 10.66 6.90
C GLY A 99 10.10 9.31 7.04
N ILE A 100 10.17 8.48 5.99
CA ILE A 100 9.59 7.12 5.96
C ILE A 100 10.56 6.17 6.64
N VAL A 101 10.25 5.70 7.86
CA VAL A 101 11.04 4.72 8.61
C VAL A 101 10.21 3.52 9.03
#